data_AF-A0A4S2MDU9-F1
#
_entry.id   AF-A0A4S2MDU9-F1
#
_cell.length_a   1.000
_cell.length_b   1.000
_cell.length_c   1.000
_cell.angle_alpha   90.00
_cell.angle_beta   90.00
_cell.angle_gamma   90.00
#
_symmetry.space_group_name_H-M   'P 1'
#
loop_
_entity.id
_entity.type
_entity.pdbx_description
1 polymer ?
#
loop_
_entity_poly.entity_id
_entity_poly.type
_entity_poly.pdbx_seq_one_letter_code
_entity_poly.pdbx_strand_id
1 'polypeptide(L)'
;MASGVQAERVPLSEYIAGLRDSATLLNCGYTHQALCDELQYQNCLEQKVDLIYDSPAGDETPVYEELHDITRIIDVNKQCLHYLGGITDLEDFYSDLTALNTKRALELVSQRMGSRFWKRKLSGKVKKAWDNIGRYSELVTMHVKNAADFHQFYYDARQIEVKLNERCAKFACEKERGHWENCEGSVIEARNLANQIKNDFQHMDHLSSRAYEILKRAGSIVPIHLRQARLKRPVKGIMLCDYETTFAKLSAGDTVFVLTNSGLGEEGSTEYSATTGTGTTGYSPSTHTESTTSEEIDDDSLAKTSRRSTDVHPTGQTLHAHFPLERSDSSAASDLASSASTSYLTNGSYQGISAAKLHWHVRTPDGRVDCRVPSVCVLLPAPDIDAHQRAVALNHVLLTAWKEIIDERLATSLEFFKCFLRRLCETDRVTAADDEAFKRLLQELRYSLMAPPTAENEDTKNKELIELVNAVQTHWEQTRNGEEGTGGREIHLKRTDISTFNNVLFWIKTHMQANREYEQRLLSTSKFDQQADEMRMDHYRITEAIELL
;
A
#
# COMPACT_ATOMS: atom_id res chain seq x y z
N MET A 1 63.70 0.44 -9.97
CA MET A 1 62.40 -0.08 -10.44
C MET A 1 61.33 0.49 -9.51
N ALA A 2 60.70 1.58 -9.91
CA ALA A 2 59.55 2.15 -9.22
C ALA A 2 58.37 2.01 -10.19
N SER A 3 57.48 1.06 -9.91
CA SER A 3 56.26 0.87 -10.68
C SER A 3 55.29 1.99 -10.28
N GLY A 4 55.18 3.01 -11.13
CA GLY A 4 54.09 3.98 -11.04
C GLY A 4 52.77 3.27 -11.30
N VAL A 5 51.92 3.18 -10.28
CA VAL A 5 50.51 2.86 -10.46
C VAL A 5 49.91 4.10 -11.14
N GLN A 6 49.76 4.04 -12.47
CA GLN A 6 48.92 4.98 -13.19
C GLN A 6 47.50 4.77 -12.68
N ALA A 7 46.99 5.70 -11.86
CA ALA A 7 45.58 5.79 -11.56
C ALA A 7 44.85 6.02 -12.90
N GLU A 8 44.12 5.02 -13.35
CA GLU A 8 43.32 5.05 -14.57
C GLU A 8 42.29 6.18 -14.42
N ARG A 9 42.40 7.22 -15.26
CA ARG A 9 41.45 8.34 -15.23
C ARG A 9 40.16 7.89 -15.89
N VAL A 10 39.18 7.54 -15.07
CA VAL A 10 37.82 7.22 -15.52
C VAL A 10 37.14 8.52 -15.99
N PRO A 11 36.47 8.53 -17.16
CA PRO A 11 35.63 9.64 -17.60
C PRO A 11 34.56 10.01 -16.55
N LEU A 12 34.31 11.30 -16.33
CA LEU A 12 33.33 11.76 -15.33
C LEU A 12 31.94 11.15 -15.53
N SER A 13 31.50 11.01 -16.79
CA SER A 13 30.22 10.37 -17.13
C SER A 13 30.16 8.89 -16.73
N GLU A 14 31.27 8.16 -16.87
CA GLU A 14 31.35 6.75 -16.46
C GLU A 14 31.40 6.63 -14.94
N TYR A 15 32.03 7.59 -14.27
CA TYR A 15 32.03 7.67 -12.82
C TYR A 15 30.64 7.96 -12.24
N ILE A 16 29.91 8.94 -12.80
CA ILE A 16 28.54 9.28 -12.39
C ILE A 16 27.59 8.11 -12.66
N ALA A 17 27.71 7.44 -13.81
CA ALA A 17 26.95 6.22 -14.10
C ALA A 17 27.22 5.12 -13.05
N GLY A 18 28.48 4.90 -12.66
CA GLY A 18 28.84 3.95 -11.61
C GLY A 18 28.31 4.33 -10.22
N LEU A 19 28.24 5.63 -9.89
CA LEU A 19 27.59 6.12 -8.68
C LEU A 19 26.09 5.86 -8.70
N ARG A 20 25.43 6.11 -9.84
CA ARG A 20 24.01 5.83 -10.02
C ARG A 20 23.69 4.35 -9.87
N ASP A 21 24.48 3.47 -10.50
CA ASP A 21 24.32 2.02 -10.37
C ASP A 21 24.48 1.57 -8.91
N SER A 22 25.48 2.13 -8.22
CA SER A 22 25.73 1.87 -6.79
C SER A 22 24.59 2.36 -5.90
N ALA A 23 24.04 3.55 -6.16
CA ALA A 23 22.92 4.11 -5.41
C ALA A 23 21.61 3.35 -5.69
N THR A 24 21.42 2.84 -6.91
CA THR A 24 20.21 2.08 -7.27
C THR A 24 20.22 0.68 -6.64
N LEU A 25 21.40 0.12 -6.39
CA LEU A 25 21.55 -1.20 -5.76
C LEU A 25 21.46 -1.10 -4.23
N LEU A 26 20.24 -1.00 -3.69
CA LEU A 26 20.00 -1.00 -2.24
C LEU A 26 20.05 -2.43 -1.66
N ASN A 27 20.96 -2.67 -0.71
CA ASN A 27 21.08 -3.97 -0.03
C ASN A 27 20.71 -3.89 1.46
N CYS A 28 19.43 -4.04 1.79
CA CYS A 28 18.96 -3.88 3.16
C CYS A 28 19.35 -5.03 4.12
N GLY A 29 19.61 -6.24 3.63
CA GLY A 29 19.72 -7.41 4.53
C GLY A 29 18.47 -7.59 5.44
N TYR A 30 18.63 -8.23 6.60
CA TYR A 30 17.53 -8.42 7.57
C TYR A 30 17.93 -8.25 9.05
N THR A 31 19.20 -7.93 9.33
CA THR A 31 19.69 -7.69 10.69
C THR A 31 19.97 -6.21 10.91
N HIS A 32 19.97 -5.76 12.16
CA HIS A 32 20.24 -4.36 12.48
C HIS A 32 21.63 -3.91 11.99
N GLN A 33 22.64 -4.78 12.15
CA GLN A 33 24.00 -4.50 11.67
C GLN A 33 24.07 -4.37 10.15
N ALA A 34 23.37 -5.23 9.39
CA ALA A 34 23.38 -5.15 7.93
C ALA A 34 22.79 -3.82 7.42
N LEU A 35 21.72 -3.34 8.06
CA LEU A 35 21.13 -2.03 7.74
C LEU A 35 22.07 -0.87 8.10
N CYS A 36 22.78 -0.96 9.24
CA CYS A 36 23.79 0.03 9.62
C CYS A 36 24.95 0.08 8.62
N ASP A 37 25.45 -1.08 8.17
CA ASP A 37 26.53 -1.16 7.19
C ASP A 37 26.11 -0.56 5.83
N GLU A 38 24.88 -0.87 5.39
CA GLU A 38 24.31 -0.29 4.17
C GLU A 38 24.09 1.23 4.32
N LEU A 39 23.63 1.71 5.48
CA LEU A 39 23.47 3.15 5.73
C LEU A 39 24.82 3.89 5.66
N GLN A 40 25.88 3.28 6.20
CA GLN A 40 27.24 3.82 6.06
C GLN A 40 27.70 3.85 4.60
N TYR A 41 27.34 2.83 3.81
CA TYR A 41 27.62 2.79 2.38
C TYR A 41 26.90 3.92 1.63
N GLN A 42 25.60 4.13 1.88
CA GLN A 42 24.83 5.24 1.30
C GLN A 42 25.39 6.61 1.69
N ASN A 43 25.81 6.81 2.95
CA ASN A 43 26.49 8.04 3.38
C ASN A 43 27.84 8.25 2.66
N CYS A 44 28.57 7.18 2.34
CA CYS A 44 29.79 7.26 1.54
C CYS A 44 29.51 7.65 0.08
N LEU A 45 28.41 7.16 -0.51
CA LEU A 45 27.98 7.56 -1.85
C LEU A 45 27.58 9.04 -1.88
N GLU A 46 26.84 9.52 -0.90
CA GLU A 46 26.47 10.94 -0.76
C GLU A 46 27.70 11.84 -0.72
N GLN A 47 28.69 11.50 0.11
CA GLN A 47 29.95 12.26 0.17
C GLN A 47 30.68 12.31 -1.18
N LYS A 48 30.60 11.25 -1.99
CA LYS A 48 31.18 11.25 -3.35
C LYS A 48 30.40 12.14 -4.30
N VAL A 49 29.08 12.19 -4.18
CA VAL A 49 28.20 13.08 -4.95
C VAL A 49 28.48 14.54 -4.58
N ASP A 50 28.57 14.86 -3.30
CA ASP A 50 28.88 16.20 -2.78
C ASP A 50 30.24 16.71 -3.30
N LEU A 51 31.25 15.84 -3.37
CA LEU A 51 32.56 16.19 -3.93
C LEU A 51 32.49 16.59 -5.41
N ILE A 52 31.55 16.06 -6.18
CA ILE A 52 31.35 16.46 -7.59
C ILE A 52 30.54 17.75 -7.64
N TYR A 53 29.52 17.90 -6.80
CA TYR A 53 28.75 19.14 -6.66
C TYR A 53 29.64 20.34 -6.33
N ASP A 54 30.58 20.18 -5.40
CA ASP A 54 31.52 21.23 -5.00
C ASP A 54 32.61 21.52 -6.05
N SER A 55 32.64 20.74 -7.15
CA SER A 55 33.61 20.91 -8.24
C SER A 55 33.04 21.78 -9.38
N PRO A 56 33.90 22.43 -10.19
CA PRO A 56 33.44 23.19 -11.36
C PRO A 56 32.65 22.37 -12.39
N ALA A 57 32.78 21.04 -12.38
CA ALA A 57 32.03 20.15 -13.25
C ALA A 57 30.58 19.94 -12.76
N GLY A 58 30.31 20.15 -11.47
CA GLY A 58 28.97 20.06 -10.88
C GLY A 58 28.04 21.20 -11.31
N ASP A 59 28.59 22.34 -11.73
CA ASP A 59 27.83 23.49 -12.24
C ASP A 59 27.31 23.27 -13.68
N GLU A 60 27.77 22.24 -14.37
CA GLU A 60 27.26 21.89 -15.70
C GLU A 60 25.85 21.31 -15.60
N THR A 61 24.86 21.94 -16.22
CA THR A 61 23.44 21.53 -16.15
C THR A 61 23.18 20.02 -16.28
N PRO A 62 23.73 19.27 -17.27
CA PRO A 62 23.46 17.83 -17.35
C PRO A 62 24.08 17.03 -16.19
N VAL A 63 25.22 17.46 -15.66
CA VAL A 63 25.87 16.83 -14.50
C VAL A 63 25.07 17.13 -13.24
N TYR A 64 24.67 18.39 -13.05
CA TYR A 64 23.82 18.80 -11.93
C TYR A 64 22.52 17.98 -11.83
N GLU A 65 21.83 17.80 -12.97
CA GLU A 65 20.60 17.01 -13.05
C GLU A 65 20.84 15.54 -12.67
N GLU A 66 21.89 14.90 -13.21
CA GLU A 66 22.23 13.51 -12.87
C GLU A 66 22.61 13.34 -11.39
N LEU A 67 23.41 14.26 -10.83
CA LEU A 67 23.77 14.23 -9.42
C LEU A 67 22.53 14.43 -8.53
N HIS A 68 21.61 15.30 -8.94
CA HIS A 68 20.38 15.55 -8.18
C HIS A 68 19.48 14.32 -8.11
N ASP A 69 19.36 13.61 -9.23
CA ASP A 69 18.66 12.34 -9.27
C ASP A 69 19.32 11.27 -8.38
N ILE A 70 20.66 11.20 -8.37
CA ILE A 70 21.39 10.27 -7.50
C ILE A 70 21.18 10.63 -6.02
N THR A 71 21.27 11.90 -5.65
CA THR A 71 21.00 12.36 -4.27
C THR A 71 19.59 11.96 -3.84
N ARG A 72 18.59 12.17 -4.70
CA ARG A 72 17.19 11.77 -4.41
C ARG A 72 17.06 10.27 -4.17
N ILE A 73 17.75 9.43 -4.95
CA ILE A 73 17.77 7.97 -4.75
C ILE A 73 18.40 7.64 -3.39
N ILE A 74 19.54 8.25 -3.06
CA ILE A 74 20.23 8.04 -1.77
C ILE A 74 19.35 8.44 -0.60
N ASP A 75 18.65 9.59 -0.68
CA ASP A 75 17.75 10.05 0.37
C ASP A 75 16.61 9.07 0.62
N VAL A 76 15.97 8.57 -0.45
CA VAL A 76 14.91 7.55 -0.34
C VAL A 76 15.46 6.25 0.25
N ASN A 77 16.66 5.82 -0.17
CA ASN A 77 17.32 4.64 0.38
C ASN A 77 17.54 4.77 1.90
N LYS A 78 18.05 5.92 2.36
CA LYS A 78 18.24 6.20 3.78
C LYS A 78 16.91 6.14 4.55
N GLN A 79 15.83 6.70 4.00
CA GLN A 79 14.51 6.61 4.60
C GLN A 79 14.04 5.15 4.72
N CYS A 80 14.23 4.33 3.69
CA CYS A 80 13.93 2.89 3.72
C CYS A 80 14.73 2.17 4.82
N LEU A 81 16.04 2.46 4.93
CA LEU A 81 16.90 1.87 5.96
C LEU A 81 16.47 2.28 7.37
N HIS A 82 16.07 3.54 7.58
CA HIS A 82 15.53 4.00 8.86
C HIS A 82 14.21 3.32 9.21
N TYR A 83 13.31 3.17 8.24
CA TYR A 83 12.04 2.47 8.44
C TYR A 83 12.24 1.00 8.86
N LEU A 84 13.13 0.27 8.17
CA LEU A 84 13.49 -1.11 8.54
C LEU A 84 14.30 -1.16 9.85
N GLY A 85 15.10 -0.13 10.11
CA GLY A 85 15.86 0.05 11.34
C GLY A 85 14.97 0.06 12.57
N GLY A 86 13.80 0.71 12.51
CA GLY A 86 12.82 0.72 13.59
C GLY A 86 12.13 -0.62 13.88
N ILE A 87 12.39 -1.66 13.07
CA ILE A 87 11.98 -3.05 13.37
C ILE A 87 13.15 -3.83 13.97
N THR A 88 14.33 -3.70 13.36
CA THR A 88 15.51 -4.49 13.71
C THR A 88 16.21 -4.01 14.98
N ASP A 89 16.02 -2.76 15.38
CA ASP A 89 16.52 -2.23 16.65
C ASP A 89 16.00 -3.00 17.89
N LEU A 90 14.90 -3.74 17.75
CA LEU A 90 14.42 -4.67 18.76
C LEU A 90 15.43 -5.79 19.12
N GLU A 91 16.43 -6.06 18.26
CA GLU A 91 17.55 -6.97 18.54
C GLU A 91 18.26 -6.62 19.87
N ASP A 92 18.44 -5.33 20.15
CA ASP A 92 19.07 -4.86 21.39
C ASP A 92 18.22 -5.21 22.62
N PHE A 93 16.90 -5.06 22.52
CA PHE A 93 15.98 -5.41 23.61
C PHE A 93 16.04 -6.90 23.96
N TYR A 94 16.10 -7.78 22.95
CA TYR A 94 16.24 -9.23 23.18
C TYR A 94 17.60 -9.60 23.77
N SER A 95 18.66 -8.91 23.36
CA SER A 95 20.00 -9.06 23.93
C SER A 95 20.04 -8.65 25.40
N ASP A 96 19.45 -7.50 25.73
CA ASP A 96 19.32 -6.99 27.09
C ASP A 96 18.47 -7.92 27.98
N LEU A 97 17.35 -8.43 27.46
CA LEU A 97 16.50 -9.38 28.18
C LEU A 97 17.27 -10.67 28.52
N THR A 98 18.09 -11.16 27.59
CA THR A 98 18.94 -12.34 27.79
C THR A 98 19.99 -12.10 28.87
N ALA A 99 20.66 -10.94 28.84
CA ALA A 99 21.61 -10.52 29.85
C ALA A 99 20.94 -10.37 31.22
N LEU A 100 19.74 -9.78 31.28
CA LEU A 100 18.96 -9.60 32.50
C LEU A 100 18.57 -10.94 33.13
N ASN A 101 18.06 -11.89 32.34
CA ASN A 101 17.71 -13.23 32.81
C ASN A 101 18.92 -13.95 33.40
N THR A 102 20.07 -13.86 32.73
CA THR A 102 21.34 -14.44 33.19
C THR A 102 21.80 -13.80 34.50
N LYS A 103 21.83 -12.47 34.56
CA LYS A 103 22.19 -11.72 35.77
C LYS A 103 21.27 -12.08 36.93
N ARG A 104 19.96 -12.16 36.69
CA ARG A 104 18.96 -12.52 37.69
C ARG A 104 19.20 -13.90 38.28
N ALA A 105 19.49 -14.89 37.44
CA ALA A 105 19.82 -16.23 37.90
C ALA A 105 21.08 -16.24 38.77
N LEU A 106 22.15 -15.57 38.35
CA LEU A 106 23.41 -15.47 39.10
C LEU A 106 23.23 -14.75 40.44
N GLU A 107 22.46 -13.66 40.48
CA GLU A 107 22.13 -12.93 41.70
C GLU A 107 21.39 -13.82 42.70
N LEU A 108 20.35 -14.53 42.25
CA LEU A 108 19.54 -15.41 43.11
C LEU A 108 20.37 -16.57 43.69
N VAL A 109 21.32 -17.13 42.93
CA VAL A 109 22.25 -18.16 43.42
C VAL A 109 23.24 -17.57 44.43
N SER A 110 23.67 -16.33 44.22
CA SER A 110 24.64 -15.65 45.07
C SER A 110 24.05 -15.07 46.36
N GLN A 111 22.72 -15.06 46.50
CA GLN A 111 22.05 -14.54 47.69
C GLN A 111 22.37 -15.38 48.93
N ARG A 112 22.95 -14.72 49.94
CA ARG A 112 23.26 -15.34 51.24
C ARG A 112 21.99 -15.47 52.08
N MET A 113 21.29 -16.59 51.93
CA MET A 113 20.12 -16.93 52.73
C MET A 113 20.50 -17.79 53.95
N GLY A 114 19.81 -17.59 55.07
CA GLY A 114 20.05 -18.34 56.31
C GLY A 114 19.62 -19.82 56.22
N SER A 115 20.11 -20.65 57.14
CA SER A 115 19.88 -22.12 57.13
C SER A 115 18.40 -22.54 57.13
N ARG A 116 17.51 -21.75 57.75
CA ARG A 116 16.06 -22.01 57.77
C ARG A 116 15.42 -21.93 56.38
N PHE A 117 15.96 -21.10 55.48
CA PHE A 117 15.48 -20.99 54.10
C PHE A 117 15.83 -22.24 53.30
N TRP A 118 17.11 -22.64 53.30
CA TRP A 118 17.62 -23.79 52.54
C TRP A 118 17.03 -25.13 52.98
N LYS A 119 16.54 -25.23 54.22
CA LYS A 119 15.78 -26.40 54.70
C LYS A 119 14.40 -26.56 54.04
N ARG A 120 13.85 -25.51 53.40
CA ARG A 120 12.57 -25.60 52.68
C ARG A 120 12.77 -26.31 51.34
N LYS A 121 11.93 -27.32 51.03
CA LYS A 121 11.95 -28.05 49.76
C LYS A 121 11.35 -27.21 48.63
N LEU A 122 12.12 -26.29 48.06
CA LEU A 122 11.67 -25.35 47.03
C LEU A 122 12.04 -25.74 45.59
N SER A 123 12.85 -26.79 45.36
CA SER A 123 13.33 -27.17 44.02
C SER A 123 12.22 -27.22 42.95
N GLY A 124 11.09 -27.86 43.24
CA GLY A 124 9.96 -27.90 42.29
C GLY A 124 9.28 -26.55 42.07
N LYS A 125 9.25 -25.65 43.06
CA LYS A 125 8.71 -24.29 42.93
C LYS A 125 9.66 -23.39 42.13
N VAL A 126 10.97 -23.52 42.35
CA VAL A 126 12.01 -22.83 41.56
C VAL A 126 11.91 -23.26 40.09
N LYS A 127 11.83 -24.57 39.83
CA LYS A 127 11.64 -25.08 38.46
C LYS A 127 10.38 -24.50 37.81
N LYS A 128 9.22 -24.61 38.49
CA LYS A 128 7.96 -24.05 37.96
C LYS A 128 8.01 -22.56 37.68
N ALA A 129 8.70 -21.78 38.52
CA ALA A 129 8.85 -20.34 38.29
C ALA A 129 9.63 -20.05 37.00
N TRP A 130 10.74 -20.76 36.76
CA TRP A 130 11.52 -20.62 35.53
C TRP A 130 10.79 -21.18 34.30
N ASP A 131 10.11 -22.31 34.42
CA ASP A 131 9.25 -22.87 33.36
C ASP A 131 8.19 -21.83 32.94
N ASN A 132 7.62 -21.08 33.89
CA ASN A 132 6.65 -20.03 33.62
C ASN A 132 7.25 -18.81 32.89
N ILE A 133 8.48 -18.42 33.20
CA ILE A 133 9.19 -17.37 32.45
C ILE A 133 9.46 -17.84 31.00
N GLY A 134 9.87 -19.10 30.82
CA GLY A 134 10.01 -19.70 29.49
C GLY A 134 8.69 -19.66 28.69
N ARG A 135 7.56 -19.98 29.33
CA ARG A 135 6.24 -19.84 28.72
C ARG A 135 5.96 -18.41 28.27
N TYR A 136 6.26 -17.40 29.08
CA TYR A 136 6.05 -16.01 28.69
C TYR A 136 6.92 -15.60 27.51
N SER A 137 8.15 -16.10 27.38
CA SER A 137 8.94 -15.86 26.16
C SER A 137 8.31 -16.44 24.90
N GLU A 138 7.71 -17.63 24.97
CA GLU A 138 6.97 -18.23 23.85
C GLU A 138 5.74 -17.39 23.47
N LEU A 139 5.02 -16.85 24.47
CA LEU A 139 3.89 -15.96 24.23
C LEU A 139 4.32 -14.64 23.58
N VAL A 140 5.47 -14.09 23.95
CA VAL A 140 6.03 -12.90 23.29
C VAL A 140 6.28 -13.16 21.81
N THR A 141 6.83 -14.32 21.43
CA THR A 141 7.01 -14.69 20.01
C THR A 141 5.70 -14.68 19.23
N MET A 142 4.60 -15.13 19.83
CA MET A 142 3.27 -15.02 19.22
C MET A 142 2.85 -13.55 19.04
N HIS A 143 3.02 -12.71 20.06
CA HIS A 143 2.66 -11.29 19.96
C HIS A 143 3.52 -10.53 18.94
N VAL A 144 4.79 -10.90 18.78
CA VAL A 144 5.68 -10.37 17.73
C VAL A 144 5.17 -10.75 16.35
N LYS A 145 4.78 -12.02 16.16
CA LYS A 145 4.18 -12.46 14.90
C LYS A 145 2.91 -11.65 14.57
N ASN A 146 2.03 -11.50 15.56
CA ASN A 146 0.81 -10.70 15.42
C ASN A 146 1.10 -9.23 15.06
N ALA A 147 2.14 -8.65 15.66
CA ALA A 147 2.57 -7.29 15.34
C ALA A 147 3.15 -7.18 13.93
N ALA A 148 3.94 -8.17 13.50
CA ALA A 148 4.47 -8.24 12.14
C ALA A 148 3.33 -8.39 11.10
N ASP A 149 2.37 -9.28 11.35
CA ASP A 149 1.21 -9.50 10.47
C ASP A 149 0.36 -8.22 10.35
N PHE A 150 0.11 -7.53 11.47
CA PHE A 150 -0.58 -6.23 11.50
C PHE A 150 0.20 -5.15 10.73
N HIS A 151 1.50 -4.99 11.02
CA HIS A 151 2.33 -4.00 10.38
C HIS A 151 2.43 -4.21 8.86
N GLN A 152 2.68 -5.45 8.43
CA GLN A 152 2.73 -5.81 7.01
C GLN A 152 1.42 -5.52 6.30
N PHE A 153 0.27 -5.81 6.94
CA PHE A 153 -1.04 -5.51 6.37
C PHE A 153 -1.21 -4.02 6.04
N TYR A 154 -0.88 -3.12 6.98
CA TYR A 154 -1.02 -1.68 6.76
C TYR A 154 0.02 -1.14 5.77
N TYR A 155 1.25 -1.67 5.79
CA TYR A 155 2.27 -1.33 4.80
C TYR A 155 1.83 -1.70 3.38
N ASP A 156 1.34 -2.94 3.18
CA ASP A 156 0.85 -3.42 1.90
C ASP A 156 -0.33 -2.57 1.40
N ALA A 157 -1.27 -2.23 2.29
CA ALA A 157 -2.41 -1.38 1.96
C ALA A 157 -1.97 0.00 1.50
N ARG A 158 -1.03 0.62 2.23
CA ARG A 158 -0.50 1.94 1.88
C ARG A 158 0.24 1.94 0.55
N GLN A 159 0.99 0.89 0.24
CA GLN A 159 1.63 0.74 -1.07
C GLN A 159 0.61 0.79 -2.22
N ILE A 160 -0.51 0.07 -2.09
CA ILE A 160 -1.56 0.07 -3.11
C ILE A 160 -2.19 1.45 -3.26
N GLU A 161 -2.45 2.15 -2.14
CA GLU A 161 -2.98 3.52 -2.15
C GLU A 161 -2.05 4.47 -2.93
N VAL A 162 -0.75 4.41 -2.68
CA VAL A 162 0.24 5.25 -3.36
C VAL A 162 0.29 4.91 -4.86
N LYS A 163 0.44 3.62 -5.21
CA LYS A 163 0.50 3.19 -6.61
C LYS A 163 -0.78 3.50 -7.39
N LEU A 164 -1.95 3.41 -6.75
CA LEU A 164 -3.21 3.82 -7.38
C LEU A 164 -3.24 5.33 -7.62
N ASN A 165 -2.83 6.15 -6.64
CA ASN A 165 -2.77 7.59 -6.80
C ASN A 165 -1.79 8.01 -7.90
N GLU A 166 -0.59 7.41 -7.96
CA GLU A 166 0.36 7.63 -9.04
C GLU A 166 -0.27 7.28 -10.40
N ARG A 167 -1.01 6.17 -10.47
CA ARG A 167 -1.68 5.77 -11.71
C ARG A 167 -2.77 6.76 -12.13
N CYS A 168 -3.61 7.20 -11.20
CA CYS A 168 -4.63 8.21 -11.44
C CYS A 168 -4.01 9.55 -11.87
N ALA A 169 -2.89 9.96 -11.27
CA ALA A 169 -2.17 11.17 -11.65
C ALA A 169 -1.58 11.06 -13.07
N LYS A 170 -0.91 9.94 -13.40
CA LYS A 170 -0.42 9.67 -14.77
C LYS A 170 -1.56 9.72 -15.78
N PHE A 171 -2.70 9.11 -15.43
CA PHE A 171 -3.90 9.11 -16.25
C PHE A 171 -4.48 10.51 -16.47
N ALA A 172 -4.57 11.33 -15.42
CA ALA A 172 -5.05 12.71 -15.53
C ALA A 172 -4.15 13.56 -16.45
N CYS A 173 -2.83 13.43 -16.30
CA CYS A 173 -1.86 14.09 -17.18
C CYS A 173 -1.98 13.65 -18.65
N GLU A 174 -2.19 12.35 -18.89
CA GLU A 174 -2.41 11.81 -20.24
C GLU A 174 -3.70 12.36 -20.85
N LYS A 175 -4.76 12.48 -20.06
CA LYS A 175 -6.04 13.06 -20.48
C LYS A 175 -5.89 14.52 -20.91
N GLU A 176 -5.19 15.34 -20.13
CA GLU A 176 -4.95 16.76 -20.47
C GLU A 176 -4.12 16.93 -21.74
N ARG A 177 -3.16 16.02 -21.99
CA ARG A 177 -2.28 16.07 -23.17
C ARG A 177 -2.94 15.46 -24.42
N GLY A 178 -3.80 14.45 -24.24
CA GLY A 178 -4.40 13.66 -25.30
C GLY A 178 -5.57 14.35 -25.99
N HIS A 179 -5.30 15.26 -26.93
CA HIS A 179 -6.34 15.84 -27.78
C HIS A 179 -6.68 14.88 -28.94
N TRP A 180 -7.47 13.85 -28.67
CA TRP A 180 -7.98 12.92 -29.70
C TRP A 180 -8.95 13.59 -30.68
N GLU A 181 -9.41 14.80 -30.38
CA GLU A 181 -10.21 15.65 -31.27
C GLU A 181 -9.51 15.94 -32.62
N ASN A 182 -8.18 15.90 -32.65
CA ASN A 182 -7.38 16.13 -33.86
C ASN A 182 -6.72 14.86 -34.43
N CYS A 183 -7.14 13.66 -34.00
CA CYS A 183 -6.54 12.42 -34.50
C CYS A 183 -6.93 12.13 -35.96
N GLU A 184 -6.02 11.52 -36.72
CA GLU A 184 -6.27 11.18 -38.13
C GLU A 184 -6.90 9.79 -38.32
N GLY A 185 -7.19 9.08 -37.22
CA GLY A 185 -7.70 7.71 -37.25
C GLY A 185 -6.74 6.71 -37.91
N SER A 186 -5.44 6.95 -37.83
CA SER A 186 -4.41 6.14 -38.48
C SER A 186 -4.13 4.82 -37.73
N VAL A 187 -3.48 3.87 -38.43
CA VAL A 187 -3.06 2.59 -37.84
C VAL A 187 -2.00 2.78 -36.74
N ILE A 188 -1.16 3.83 -36.85
CA ILE A 188 -0.13 4.13 -35.84
C ILE A 188 -0.81 4.63 -34.56
N GLU A 189 -1.77 5.55 -34.68
CA GLU A 189 -2.58 6.03 -33.55
C GLU A 189 -3.38 4.89 -32.92
N ALA A 190 -3.97 3.99 -33.73
CA ALA A 190 -4.66 2.79 -33.24
C ALA A 190 -3.74 1.92 -32.36
N ARG A 191 -2.50 1.69 -32.82
CA ARG A 191 -1.51 0.91 -32.08
C ARG A 191 -1.13 1.59 -30.76
N ASN A 192 -0.91 2.90 -30.79
CA ASN A 192 -0.57 3.66 -29.59
C ASN A 192 -1.71 3.61 -28.57
N LEU A 193 -2.95 3.80 -29.02
CA LEU A 193 -4.14 3.70 -28.17
C LEU A 193 -4.30 2.29 -27.57
N ALA A 194 -4.16 1.25 -28.40
CA ALA A 194 -4.24 -0.13 -27.91
C ALA A 194 -3.17 -0.44 -26.86
N ASN A 195 -1.95 0.07 -27.04
CA ASN A 195 -0.86 -0.08 -26.07
C ASN A 195 -1.13 0.68 -24.77
N GLN A 196 -1.67 1.90 -24.84
CA GLN A 196 -2.06 2.68 -23.66
C GLN A 196 -3.13 1.94 -22.85
N ILE A 197 -4.22 1.49 -23.50
CA ILE A 197 -5.29 0.74 -22.83
C ILE A 197 -4.75 -0.57 -22.25
N LYS A 198 -3.89 -1.30 -22.99
CA LYS A 198 -3.24 -2.50 -22.46
C LYS A 198 -2.41 -2.22 -21.20
N ASN A 199 -1.63 -1.14 -21.20
CA ASN A 199 -0.83 -0.76 -20.04
C ASN A 199 -1.75 -0.43 -18.85
N ASP A 200 -2.79 0.38 -19.07
CA ASP A 200 -3.80 0.67 -18.04
C ASP A 200 -4.41 -0.60 -17.45
N PHE A 201 -4.72 -1.59 -18.29
CA PHE A 201 -5.25 -2.88 -17.86
C PHE A 201 -4.29 -3.60 -16.91
N GLN A 202 -3.04 -3.76 -17.33
CA GLN A 202 -2.04 -4.56 -16.59
C GLN A 202 -1.80 -3.99 -15.20
N HIS A 203 -1.73 -2.65 -15.08
CA HIS A 203 -1.56 -1.99 -13.79
C HIS A 203 -2.81 -2.15 -12.90
N MET A 204 -4.00 -1.91 -13.42
CA MET A 204 -5.23 -2.01 -12.63
C MET A 204 -5.54 -3.45 -12.22
N ASP A 205 -5.31 -4.43 -13.09
CA ASP A 205 -5.47 -5.84 -12.80
C ASP A 205 -4.51 -6.31 -11.70
N HIS A 206 -3.24 -5.90 -11.77
CA HIS A 206 -2.25 -6.17 -10.72
C HIS A 206 -2.66 -5.55 -9.37
N LEU A 207 -3.03 -4.26 -9.36
CA LEU A 207 -3.46 -3.59 -8.14
C LEU A 207 -4.72 -4.22 -7.55
N SER A 208 -5.70 -4.60 -8.38
CA SER A 208 -6.94 -5.23 -7.94
C SER A 208 -6.69 -6.61 -7.30
N SER A 209 -5.78 -7.39 -7.88
CA SER A 209 -5.39 -8.69 -7.34
C SER A 209 -4.73 -8.54 -5.97
N ARG A 210 -3.80 -7.57 -5.83
CA ARG A 210 -3.16 -7.27 -4.53
C ARG A 210 -4.17 -6.73 -3.50
N ALA A 211 -5.07 -5.84 -3.89
CA ALA A 211 -6.08 -5.28 -2.99
C ALA A 211 -7.05 -6.35 -2.47
N TYR A 212 -7.40 -7.32 -3.33
CA TYR A 212 -8.24 -8.44 -2.94
C TYR A 212 -7.55 -9.39 -1.95
N GLU A 213 -6.24 -9.63 -2.11
CA GLU A 213 -5.47 -10.43 -1.13
C GLU A 213 -5.40 -9.74 0.25
N ILE A 214 -5.30 -8.40 0.29
CA ILE A 214 -5.42 -7.64 1.54
C ILE A 214 -6.79 -7.87 2.18
N LEU A 215 -7.87 -7.79 1.39
CA LEU A 215 -9.22 -8.04 1.89
C LEU A 215 -9.39 -9.45 2.47
N LYS A 216 -8.83 -10.48 1.83
CA LYS A 216 -8.84 -11.85 2.37
C LYS A 216 -8.09 -11.96 3.70
N ARG A 217 -6.94 -11.27 3.82
CA ARG A 217 -6.10 -11.30 5.03
C ARG A 217 -6.71 -10.51 6.19
N ALA A 218 -7.52 -9.50 5.92
CA ALA A 218 -8.09 -8.61 6.94
C ALA A 218 -8.83 -9.36 8.07
N GLY A 219 -9.54 -10.44 7.75
CA GLY A 219 -10.25 -11.26 8.74
C GLY A 219 -9.35 -12.00 9.74
N SER A 220 -8.05 -12.09 9.47
CA SER A 220 -7.05 -12.75 10.33
C SER A 220 -6.22 -11.79 11.17
N ILE A 221 -6.32 -10.49 10.90
CA ILE A 221 -5.55 -9.46 11.61
C ILE A 221 -6.10 -9.32 13.03
N VAL A 222 -5.20 -9.30 14.03
CA VAL A 222 -5.57 -9.10 15.43
C VAL A 222 -5.45 -7.61 15.81
N PRO A 223 -6.29 -7.10 16.72
CA PRO A 223 -6.31 -5.69 17.06
C PRO A 223 -5.21 -5.29 18.05
N ILE A 224 -3.96 -5.26 17.60
CA ILE A 224 -2.81 -4.96 18.48
C ILE A 224 -2.84 -3.53 19.02
N HIS A 225 -3.47 -2.60 18.31
CA HIS A 225 -3.58 -1.20 18.73
C HIS A 225 -4.39 -1.07 20.04
N LEU A 226 -5.36 -1.95 20.27
CA LEU A 226 -6.13 -2.04 21.52
C LEU A 226 -5.29 -2.51 22.72
N ARG A 227 -4.09 -3.06 22.50
CA ARG A 227 -3.16 -3.40 23.59
C ARG A 227 -2.50 -2.16 24.18
N GLN A 228 -2.39 -1.08 23.41
CA GLN A 228 -1.74 0.18 23.78
C GLN A 228 -2.76 1.25 24.15
N ALA A 229 -3.82 1.40 23.35
CA ALA A 229 -4.85 2.41 23.55
C ALA A 229 -5.75 2.06 24.73
N ARG A 230 -6.10 3.03 25.59
CA ARG A 230 -7.04 2.80 26.70
C ARG A 230 -8.36 2.25 26.18
N LEU A 231 -8.80 1.11 26.72
CA LEU A 231 -10.08 0.52 26.34
C LEU A 231 -11.23 1.45 26.74
N LYS A 232 -12.09 1.77 25.77
CA LYS A 232 -13.33 2.53 25.99
C LYS A 232 -14.45 1.64 26.54
N ARG A 233 -14.39 0.35 26.25
CA ARG A 233 -15.38 -0.69 26.62
C ARG A 233 -14.68 -2.03 26.82
N PRO A 234 -15.31 -2.98 27.54
CA PRO A 234 -14.79 -4.35 27.63
C PRO A 234 -14.60 -4.98 26.25
N VAL A 235 -13.48 -5.68 26.08
CA VAL A 235 -13.14 -6.39 24.82
C VAL A 235 -12.96 -7.87 25.11
N LYS A 236 -13.39 -8.73 24.18
CA LYS A 236 -13.16 -10.18 24.28
C LYS A 236 -11.67 -10.49 24.20
N GLY A 237 -11.19 -11.37 25.06
CA GLY A 237 -9.85 -11.90 25.09
C GLY A 237 -9.84 -13.43 25.24
N ILE A 238 -8.70 -14.04 24.93
CA ILE A 238 -8.44 -15.47 25.11
C ILE A 238 -7.18 -15.65 25.94
N MET A 239 -7.26 -16.46 26.98
CA MET A 239 -6.10 -16.84 27.79
C MET A 239 -5.16 -17.73 26.98
N LEU A 240 -3.89 -17.33 26.86
CA LEU A 240 -2.87 -18.04 26.08
C LEU A 240 -2.13 -19.10 26.89
N CYS A 241 -2.20 -19.05 28.21
CA CYS A 241 -1.61 -20.03 29.10
C CYS A 241 -2.46 -20.18 30.36
N ASP A 242 -2.24 -21.27 31.09
CA ASP A 242 -2.78 -21.42 32.44
C ASP A 242 -2.23 -20.30 33.34
N TYR A 243 -3.12 -19.68 34.12
CA TYR A 243 -2.79 -18.68 35.10
C TYR A 243 -3.49 -19.01 36.42
N GLU A 244 -2.70 -19.26 37.47
CA GLU A 244 -3.21 -19.69 38.76
C GLU A 244 -2.66 -18.79 39.87
N THR A 245 -3.59 -18.27 40.66
CA THR A 245 -3.33 -17.56 41.92
C THR A 245 -4.09 -18.27 43.04
N THR A 246 -3.95 -17.79 44.27
CA THR A 246 -4.73 -18.30 45.40
C THR A 246 -6.24 -18.04 45.28
N PHE A 247 -6.66 -17.10 44.43
CA PHE A 247 -8.05 -16.63 44.35
C PHE A 247 -8.69 -16.83 42.98
N ALA A 248 -7.90 -17.10 41.94
CA ALA A 248 -8.36 -17.23 40.58
C ALA A 248 -7.54 -18.28 39.84
N LYS A 249 -8.22 -19.08 39.02
CA LYS A 249 -7.61 -20.03 38.10
C LYS A 249 -8.25 -19.87 36.73
N LEU A 250 -7.42 -19.61 35.74
CA LEU A 250 -7.77 -19.50 34.33
C LEU A 250 -6.91 -20.50 33.57
N SER A 251 -7.51 -21.20 32.61
CA SER A 251 -6.83 -22.17 31.77
C SER A 251 -6.55 -21.62 30.38
N ALA A 252 -5.54 -22.17 29.72
CA ALA A 252 -5.28 -21.86 28.32
C ALA A 252 -6.52 -22.16 27.46
N GLY A 253 -6.91 -21.21 26.61
CA GLY A 253 -8.11 -21.28 25.78
C GLY A 253 -9.37 -20.67 26.41
N ASP A 254 -9.35 -20.33 27.70
CA ASP A 254 -10.51 -19.69 28.34
C ASP A 254 -10.80 -18.33 27.70
N THR A 255 -12.08 -18.10 27.40
CA THR A 255 -12.56 -16.78 26.97
C THR A 255 -12.70 -15.89 28.19
N VAL A 256 -12.23 -14.64 28.09
CA VAL A 256 -12.34 -13.60 29.12
C VAL A 256 -12.79 -12.29 28.50
N PHE A 257 -13.34 -11.38 29.32
CA PHE A 257 -13.54 -9.98 28.99
C PHE A 257 -12.44 -9.15 29.64
N VAL A 258 -11.70 -8.42 28.82
CA VAL A 258 -10.69 -7.45 29.25
C VAL A 258 -11.42 -6.16 29.58
N LEU A 259 -11.53 -5.84 30.88
CA LEU A 259 -12.27 -4.67 31.37
C LEU A 259 -11.40 -3.42 31.32
N THR A 260 -10.14 -3.54 31.73
CA THR A 260 -9.16 -2.45 31.68
C THR A 260 -7.79 -2.98 31.28
N ASN A 261 -7.12 -2.25 30.37
CA ASN A 261 -5.76 -2.53 29.91
C ASN A 261 -4.71 -1.55 30.45
N SER A 262 -5.14 -0.57 31.24
CA SER A 262 -4.31 0.50 31.80
C SER A 262 -4.21 0.38 33.32
N GLY A 263 -2.99 0.34 33.86
CA GLY A 263 -2.74 0.36 35.31
C GLY A 263 -2.93 1.72 36.00
N LEU A 264 -3.50 2.73 35.33
CA LEU A 264 -3.73 4.06 35.89
C LEU A 264 -5.19 4.16 36.39
N GLY A 265 -5.35 4.01 37.69
CA GLY A 265 -6.40 4.72 38.41
C GLY A 265 -6.05 6.20 38.47
N GLU A 266 -7.10 7.02 38.47
CA GLU A 266 -7.10 8.47 38.56
C GLU A 266 -6.19 9.00 39.69
N GLU A 267 -5.29 9.93 39.35
CA GLU A 267 -4.87 10.97 40.28
C GLU A 267 -5.16 12.31 39.61
N GLY A 268 -6.06 13.10 40.22
CA GLY A 268 -6.15 14.54 40.00
C GLY A 268 -7.18 15.02 38.97
N SER A 269 -8.46 14.82 39.24
CA SER A 269 -9.47 15.79 38.84
C SER A 269 -9.08 17.17 39.38
N THR A 270 -8.67 18.09 38.51
CA THR A 270 -8.76 19.52 38.81
C THR A 270 -9.48 20.16 37.65
N GLU A 271 -10.72 20.53 37.93
CA GLU A 271 -11.51 21.47 37.15
C GLU A 271 -10.67 22.71 36.84
N TYR A 272 -10.52 23.08 35.56
CA TYR A 272 -10.48 24.48 35.20
C TYR A 272 -11.20 24.72 33.88
N SER A 273 -12.15 25.64 33.99
CA SER A 273 -13.12 26.15 33.06
C SER A 273 -12.61 26.50 31.66
N ALA A 274 -13.53 26.34 30.71
CA ALA A 274 -13.50 26.94 29.39
C ALA A 274 -13.18 28.45 29.45
N THR A 275 -12.35 28.92 28.53
CA THR A 275 -12.52 30.26 27.96
C THR A 275 -12.24 30.25 26.46
N THR A 276 -13.24 30.74 25.74
CA THR A 276 -13.30 30.97 24.31
C THR A 276 -12.21 31.95 23.86
N GLY A 277 -11.52 31.65 22.76
CA GLY A 277 -10.56 32.55 22.12
C GLY A 277 -10.51 32.30 20.63
N THR A 278 -11.21 33.15 19.88
CA THR A 278 -11.22 33.24 18.42
C THR A 278 -9.84 33.63 17.89
N GLY A 279 -9.34 32.95 16.86
CA GLY A 279 -8.07 33.29 16.21
C GLY A 279 -7.91 32.61 14.86
N THR A 280 -8.20 33.34 13.80
CA THR A 280 -7.91 33.07 12.39
C THR A 280 -6.41 33.06 12.09
N THR A 281 -5.91 32.01 11.42
CA THR A 281 -4.80 31.96 10.43
C THR A 281 -4.70 30.49 9.97
N GLY A 282 -4.95 30.09 8.73
CA GLY A 282 -4.21 30.48 7.53
C GLY A 282 -3.08 29.48 7.30
N TYR A 283 -3.35 28.29 6.77
CA TYR A 283 -2.32 27.35 6.32
C TYR A 283 -2.77 26.60 5.06
N SER A 284 -1.97 26.77 4.00
CA SER A 284 -2.04 26.09 2.71
C SER A 284 -1.51 24.64 2.84
N PRO A 285 -2.07 23.66 2.11
CA PRO A 285 -1.48 22.33 2.03
C PRO A 285 -0.41 22.28 0.93
N SER A 286 0.82 21.90 1.27
CA SER A 286 1.86 21.52 0.31
C SER A 286 1.77 20.01 0.03
N THR A 287 1.36 19.67 -1.18
CA THR A 287 1.31 18.30 -1.70
C THR A 287 2.72 17.88 -2.12
N HIS A 288 3.38 17.01 -1.35
CA HIS A 288 4.60 16.32 -1.79
C HIS A 288 4.23 14.90 -2.21
N THR A 289 4.25 14.66 -3.53
CA THR A 289 4.22 13.33 -4.13
C THR A 289 5.65 12.83 -4.25
N GLU A 290 6.10 12.04 -3.29
CA GLU A 290 7.34 11.27 -3.42
C GLU A 290 7.01 9.88 -3.98
N SER A 291 7.54 9.61 -5.16
CA SER A 291 7.41 8.32 -5.83
C SER A 291 8.35 7.33 -5.17
N THR A 292 7.81 6.19 -4.72
CA THR A 292 8.58 5.10 -4.15
C THR A 292 8.72 3.98 -5.18
N THR A 293 9.95 3.77 -5.64
CA THR A 293 10.33 2.67 -6.54
C THR A 293 10.25 1.34 -5.80
N SER A 294 9.29 0.49 -6.17
CA SER A 294 9.34 -0.95 -5.89
C SER A 294 8.35 -1.74 -6.75
N GLU A 295 8.83 -2.85 -7.34
CA GLU A 295 8.19 -3.73 -8.32
C GLU A 295 7.70 -3.01 -9.58
N GLU A 296 8.66 -2.77 -10.49
CA GLU A 296 8.42 -2.37 -11.87
C GLU A 296 7.83 -3.54 -12.66
N ILE A 297 6.69 -3.29 -13.30
CA ILE A 297 6.41 -3.89 -14.60
C ILE A 297 7.27 -3.09 -15.58
N ASP A 298 8.22 -3.72 -16.27
CA ASP A 298 9.05 -3.11 -17.31
C ASP A 298 8.18 -2.28 -18.27
N ASP A 299 8.27 -0.94 -18.18
CA ASP A 299 7.54 0.01 -19.04
C ASP A 299 8.35 0.33 -20.33
N ASP A 300 9.49 -0.35 -20.55
CA ASP A 300 10.40 -0.05 -21.66
C ASP A 300 10.13 -0.95 -22.88
N SER A 301 9.06 -0.66 -23.61
CA SER A 301 8.99 -1.03 -25.03
C SER A 301 8.33 0.05 -25.89
N LEU A 302 9.23 0.82 -26.55
CA LEU A 302 9.05 1.60 -27.78
C LEU A 302 8.38 2.98 -27.66
N ALA A 303 9.21 4.02 -27.48
CA ALA A 303 9.41 5.08 -28.49
C ALA A 303 10.58 6.00 -28.10
N LYS A 304 11.78 5.75 -28.65
CA LYS A 304 12.84 6.77 -28.73
C LYS A 304 12.39 7.88 -29.69
N THR A 305 11.76 8.92 -29.15
CA THR A 305 11.77 10.25 -29.76
C THR A 305 11.92 11.29 -28.66
N SER A 306 13.14 11.82 -28.56
CA SER A 306 13.49 12.97 -27.73
C SER A 306 12.56 14.15 -28.01
N ARG A 307 11.73 14.53 -27.02
CA ARG A 307 11.22 15.90 -26.84
C ARG A 307 11.01 16.22 -25.35
N ARG A 308 11.90 17.09 -24.86
CA ARG A 308 11.84 18.04 -23.74
C ARG A 308 10.51 18.09 -22.96
N SER A 309 10.57 17.73 -21.67
CA SER A 309 9.52 18.05 -20.70
C SER A 309 9.67 19.52 -20.29
N THR A 310 8.66 20.34 -20.51
CA THR A 310 8.51 21.64 -19.86
C THR A 310 7.47 21.48 -18.77
N ASP A 311 7.86 21.79 -17.53
CA ASP A 311 6.96 21.87 -16.38
C ASP A 311 5.82 22.84 -16.67
N VAL A 312 4.61 22.29 -16.68
CA VAL A 312 3.36 23.05 -16.62
C VAL A 312 2.59 22.48 -15.44
N HIS A 313 2.40 23.29 -14.40
CA HIS A 313 1.53 22.96 -13.28
C HIS A 313 0.10 22.73 -13.80
N PRO A 314 -0.56 21.60 -13.49
CA PRO A 314 -1.93 21.35 -13.95
C PRO A 314 -2.89 22.27 -13.20
N THR A 315 -3.63 23.07 -13.96
CA THR A 315 -4.79 23.84 -13.48
C THR A 315 -6.04 23.08 -13.92
N GLY A 316 -6.28 21.92 -13.28
CA GLY A 316 -7.40 21.03 -13.57
C GLY A 316 -7.72 20.19 -12.34
N GLN A 317 -8.99 19.82 -12.15
CA GLN A 317 -9.40 18.93 -11.05
C GLN A 317 -8.70 17.57 -11.21
N THR A 318 -7.65 17.35 -10.42
CA THR A 318 -6.91 16.09 -10.37
C THR A 318 -7.81 14.98 -9.83
N LEU A 319 -7.94 13.88 -10.58
CA LEU A 319 -8.53 12.63 -10.10
C LEU A 319 -7.64 12.08 -8.97
N HIS A 320 -8.01 12.39 -7.73
CA HIS A 320 -7.40 11.81 -6.54
C HIS A 320 -8.28 10.69 -6.02
N ALA A 321 -7.69 9.52 -5.83
CA ALA A 321 -8.34 8.45 -5.08
C ALA A 321 -8.51 8.94 -3.63
N HIS A 322 -9.71 9.37 -3.28
CA HIS A 322 -10.02 9.86 -1.94
C HIS A 322 -10.09 8.70 -0.96
N PHE A 323 -8.99 8.47 -0.24
CA PHE A 323 -8.96 7.55 0.89
C PHE A 323 -9.38 8.30 2.17
N PRO A 324 -10.21 7.69 3.05
CA PRO A 324 -10.47 8.25 4.36
C PRO A 324 -9.15 8.53 5.08
N LEU A 325 -8.92 9.79 5.46
CA LEU A 325 -7.74 10.19 6.22
C LEU A 325 -7.80 9.49 7.59
N GLU A 326 -6.73 8.79 7.96
CA GLU A 326 -6.58 8.30 9.32
C GLU A 326 -6.73 9.48 10.29
N ARG A 327 -7.67 9.41 11.23
CA ARG A 327 -7.55 10.15 12.49
C ARG A 327 -6.48 9.47 13.33
N SER A 328 -5.24 9.61 12.90
CA SER A 328 -4.10 9.45 13.76
C SER A 328 -3.98 10.77 14.52
N ASP A 329 -4.39 10.77 15.79
CA ASP A 329 -3.98 11.79 16.75
C ASP A 329 -2.47 11.62 16.99
N SER A 330 -1.67 11.91 15.96
CA SER A 330 -0.22 11.89 16.02
C SER A 330 0.25 13.33 16.07
N SER A 331 0.49 13.81 17.29
CA SER A 331 1.49 14.85 17.54
C SER A 331 2.82 14.34 16.98
N ALA A 332 3.10 14.69 15.72
CA ALA A 332 4.40 14.46 15.12
C ALA A 332 5.41 15.32 15.88
N ALA A 333 6.12 14.70 16.82
CA ALA A 333 7.38 15.24 17.29
C ALA A 333 8.37 15.04 16.14
N SER A 334 8.56 16.09 15.35
CA SER A 334 9.84 16.33 14.71
C SER A 334 10.87 16.41 15.84
N ASP A 335 11.78 15.46 15.94
CA ASP A 335 13.16 15.70 16.39
C ASP A 335 14.01 14.45 16.20
N LEU A 336 15.28 14.73 15.90
CA LEU A 336 16.35 13.82 15.52
C LEU A 336 16.34 12.47 16.25
N ALA A 337 16.69 11.43 15.49
CA ALA A 337 17.17 10.14 15.99
C ALA A 337 18.38 10.35 16.91
N SER A 338 18.11 10.68 18.17
CA SER A 338 19.04 10.50 19.28
C SER A 338 18.74 9.14 19.89
N SER A 339 19.80 8.35 20.07
CA SER A 339 19.81 7.02 20.64
C SER A 339 19.15 6.98 22.02
N ALA A 340 17.82 6.91 22.07
CA ALA A 340 17.07 6.74 23.30
C ALA A 340 17.04 5.25 23.65
N SER A 341 18.15 4.77 24.20
CA SER A 341 18.23 3.49 24.89
C SER A 341 17.25 3.55 26.08
N THR A 342 16.01 3.13 25.84
CA THR A 342 14.96 3.12 26.85
C THR A 342 15.16 1.86 27.69
N SER A 343 16.06 1.96 28.66
CA SER A 343 16.26 0.90 29.65
C SER A 343 15.08 0.84 30.63
N TYR A 344 13.93 0.33 30.18
CA TYR A 344 12.80 -0.05 31.06
C TYR A 344 13.20 -1.16 32.05
N LEU A 345 14.36 -1.78 31.84
CA LEU A 345 14.83 -2.96 32.55
C LEU A 345 15.69 -2.64 33.78
N THR A 346 16.09 -1.38 34.02
CA THR A 346 17.16 -1.10 34.99
C THR A 346 16.73 -0.50 36.34
N ASN A 347 15.47 -0.10 36.56
CA ASN A 347 15.05 0.50 37.84
C ASN A 347 13.64 0.13 38.36
N GLY A 348 13.27 -1.16 38.26
CA GLY A 348 12.04 -1.68 38.88
C GLY A 348 12.26 -2.27 40.28
N SER A 349 11.79 -1.57 41.32
CA SER A 349 11.61 -2.07 42.69
C SER A 349 11.05 -3.50 42.75
N TYR A 350 11.53 -4.29 43.72
CA TYR A 350 11.16 -5.69 43.97
C TYR A 350 9.71 -5.91 44.42
N GLN A 351 8.91 -4.85 44.65
CA GLN A 351 7.48 -4.91 44.98
C GLN A 351 6.87 -3.50 44.77
N GLY A 352 5.91 -3.35 43.84
CA GLY A 352 5.13 -2.12 43.58
C GLY A 352 5.98 -0.98 43.00
N ILE A 353 5.82 -0.49 41.77
CA ILE A 353 4.66 0.22 41.19
C ILE A 353 4.56 -0.08 39.67
N SER A 354 5.54 -0.79 39.10
CA SER A 354 5.64 -1.11 37.66
C SER A 354 4.77 -2.31 37.24
N ALA A 355 4.63 -3.34 38.08
CA ALA A 355 3.87 -4.55 37.73
C ALA A 355 2.38 -4.28 37.46
N ALA A 356 1.78 -3.31 38.15
CA ALA A 356 0.37 -2.94 37.95
C ALA A 356 0.10 -2.32 36.57
N LYS A 357 1.11 -1.73 35.92
CA LYS A 357 0.99 -1.13 34.57
C LYS A 357 0.89 -2.18 33.46
N LEU A 358 1.40 -3.39 33.70
CA LEU A 358 1.48 -4.47 32.70
C LEU A 358 0.48 -5.60 32.98
N HIS A 359 -0.40 -5.44 33.97
CA HIS A 359 -1.48 -6.38 34.23
C HIS A 359 -2.81 -5.80 33.75
N TRP A 360 -3.60 -6.65 33.12
CA TRP A 360 -4.95 -6.35 32.68
C TRP A 360 -5.96 -6.91 33.66
N HIS A 361 -7.05 -6.18 33.83
CA HIS A 361 -8.20 -6.65 34.60
C HIS A 361 -9.10 -7.45 33.68
N VAL A 362 -9.31 -8.73 34.01
CA VAL A 362 -10.12 -9.65 33.22
C VAL A 362 -11.22 -10.28 34.05
N ARG A 363 -12.33 -10.60 33.39
CA ARG A 363 -13.47 -11.31 33.97
C ARG A 363 -13.93 -12.44 33.05
N THR A 364 -14.29 -13.60 33.60
CA THR A 364 -14.89 -14.68 32.79
C THR A 364 -16.32 -14.33 32.38
N PRO A 365 -16.83 -14.85 31.24
CA PRO A 365 -18.18 -14.54 30.77
C PRO A 365 -19.30 -14.91 31.75
N ASP A 366 -19.06 -15.90 32.62
CA ASP A 366 -19.98 -16.33 33.67
C ASP A 366 -19.86 -15.52 34.98
N GLY A 367 -19.00 -14.49 35.01
CA GLY A 367 -18.75 -13.63 36.15
C GLY A 367 -18.04 -14.29 37.34
N ARG A 368 -17.68 -15.58 37.26
CA ARG A 368 -17.15 -16.34 38.40
C ARG A 368 -15.72 -15.97 38.76
N VAL A 369 -14.91 -15.62 37.78
CA VAL A 369 -13.52 -15.22 37.98
C VAL A 369 -13.38 -13.77 37.55
N ASP A 370 -12.91 -12.94 38.49
CA ASP A 370 -12.59 -11.54 38.30
C ASP A 370 -11.21 -11.30 38.91
N CYS A 371 -10.20 -11.05 38.07
CA CYS A 371 -8.81 -10.96 38.54
C CYS A 371 -7.91 -10.14 37.61
N ARG A 372 -6.68 -9.90 38.07
CA ARG A 372 -5.62 -9.28 37.26
C ARG A 372 -4.67 -10.34 36.72
N VAL A 373 -4.36 -10.26 35.43
CA VAL A 373 -3.43 -11.15 34.73
C VAL A 373 -2.37 -10.34 33.99
N PRO A 374 -1.13 -10.84 33.83
CA PRO A 374 -0.16 -10.21 32.94
C PRO A 374 -0.73 -10.07 31.52
N SER A 375 -0.58 -8.90 30.89
CA SER A 375 -1.15 -8.64 29.56
C SER A 375 -0.64 -9.60 28.48
N VAL A 376 0.59 -10.10 28.62
CA VAL A 376 1.19 -11.10 27.72
C VAL A 376 0.39 -12.41 27.69
N CYS A 377 -0.36 -12.74 28.75
CA CYS A 377 -1.16 -13.96 28.84
C CYS A 377 -2.48 -13.87 28.08
N VAL A 378 -2.86 -12.70 27.56
CA VAL A 378 -4.17 -12.49 26.91
C VAL A 378 -3.97 -12.11 25.46
N LEU A 379 -4.61 -12.86 24.55
CA LEU A 379 -4.78 -12.51 23.14
C LEU A 379 -6.10 -11.76 22.94
N LEU A 380 -6.05 -10.64 22.22
CA LEU A 380 -7.25 -10.04 21.64
C LEU A 380 -7.46 -10.73 20.28
N PRO A 381 -8.52 -11.52 20.08
CA PRO A 381 -8.67 -12.33 18.90
C PRO A 381 -9.01 -11.47 17.67
N ALA A 382 -8.66 -11.98 16.50
CA ALA A 382 -9.09 -11.45 15.22
C ALA A 382 -10.62 -11.57 15.07
N PRO A 383 -11.22 -10.77 14.16
CA PRO A 383 -10.60 -9.74 13.33
C PRO A 383 -10.48 -8.37 14.01
N ASP A 384 -9.52 -7.59 13.53
CA ASP A 384 -9.45 -6.15 13.72
C ASP A 384 -10.47 -5.46 12.80
N ILE A 385 -11.40 -4.72 13.41
CA ILE A 385 -12.51 -4.09 12.69
C ILE A 385 -12.00 -2.97 11.77
N ASP A 386 -10.98 -2.22 12.21
CA ASP A 386 -10.45 -1.06 11.46
C ASP A 386 -9.65 -1.52 10.23
N ALA A 387 -8.86 -2.58 10.36
CA ALA A 387 -8.16 -3.25 9.27
C ALA A 387 -9.16 -3.78 8.24
N HIS A 388 -10.25 -4.40 8.68
CA HIS A 388 -11.30 -4.85 7.78
C HIS A 388 -11.96 -3.70 7.01
N GLN A 389 -12.39 -2.65 7.71
CA GLN A 389 -12.96 -1.46 7.09
C GLN A 389 -12.00 -0.81 6.10
N ARG A 390 -10.71 -0.74 6.43
CA ARG A 390 -9.69 -0.23 5.52
C ARG A 390 -9.56 -1.06 4.26
N ALA A 391 -9.50 -2.38 4.38
CA ALA A 391 -9.42 -3.25 3.20
C ALA A 391 -10.65 -3.09 2.29
N VAL A 392 -11.84 -3.03 2.88
CA VAL A 392 -13.09 -2.80 2.14
C VAL A 392 -13.04 -1.44 1.44
N ALA A 393 -12.67 -0.37 2.14
CA ALA A 393 -12.56 0.98 1.57
C ALA A 393 -11.54 1.03 0.43
N LEU A 394 -10.36 0.42 0.60
CA LEU A 394 -9.32 0.34 -0.43
C LEU A 394 -9.84 -0.33 -1.71
N ASN A 395 -10.53 -1.47 -1.58
CA ASN A 395 -11.07 -2.20 -2.73
C ASN A 395 -12.18 -1.39 -3.45
N HIS A 396 -13.02 -0.67 -2.71
CA HIS A 396 -14.04 0.21 -3.29
C HIS A 396 -13.42 1.39 -4.04
N VAL A 397 -12.43 2.07 -3.45
CA VAL A 397 -11.74 3.19 -4.09
C VAL A 397 -11.05 2.73 -5.39
N LEU A 398 -10.39 1.56 -5.36
CA LEU A 398 -9.79 0.97 -6.56
C LEU A 398 -10.83 0.66 -7.62
N LEU A 399 -11.96 0.04 -7.24
CA LEU A 399 -13.03 -0.30 -8.17
C LEU A 399 -13.58 0.96 -8.87
N THR A 400 -13.82 2.02 -8.11
CA THR A 400 -14.29 3.31 -8.63
C THR A 400 -13.29 3.92 -9.59
N ALA A 401 -12.01 4.02 -9.20
CA ALA A 401 -10.96 4.55 -10.07
C ALA A 401 -10.82 3.74 -11.36
N TRP A 402 -10.94 2.40 -11.28
CA TRP A 402 -10.89 1.55 -12.47
C TRP A 402 -12.07 1.79 -13.41
N LYS A 403 -13.29 1.98 -12.88
CA LYS A 403 -14.47 2.34 -13.68
C LYS A 403 -14.29 3.67 -14.40
N GLU A 404 -13.77 4.69 -13.72
CA GLU A 404 -13.47 6.00 -14.30
C GLU A 404 -12.45 5.91 -15.46
N ILE A 405 -11.38 5.14 -15.27
CA ILE A 405 -10.38 4.88 -16.33
C ILE A 405 -11.04 4.19 -17.53
N ILE A 406 -11.91 3.20 -17.29
CA ILE A 406 -12.62 2.48 -18.36
C ILE A 406 -13.54 3.42 -19.14
N ASP A 407 -14.34 4.22 -18.46
CA ASP A 407 -15.30 5.14 -19.09
C ASP A 407 -14.57 6.17 -19.97
N GLU A 408 -13.45 6.72 -19.48
CA GLU A 408 -12.65 7.66 -20.23
C GLU A 408 -11.93 7.02 -21.43
N ARG A 409 -11.41 5.79 -21.29
CA ARG A 409 -10.82 5.06 -22.43
C ARG A 409 -11.85 4.66 -23.47
N LEU A 410 -13.08 4.41 -23.07
CA LEU A 410 -14.20 4.21 -23.97
C LEU A 410 -14.55 5.49 -24.74
N ALA A 411 -14.62 6.64 -24.07
CA ALA A 411 -14.82 7.93 -24.71
C ALA A 411 -13.70 8.25 -25.71
N THR A 412 -12.44 8.05 -25.31
CA THR A 412 -11.27 8.21 -26.18
C THR A 412 -11.36 7.32 -27.42
N SER A 413 -11.71 6.05 -27.22
CA SER A 413 -11.81 5.09 -28.33
C SER A 413 -12.95 5.40 -29.27
N LEU A 414 -14.08 5.89 -28.74
CA LEU A 414 -15.20 6.36 -29.53
C LEU A 414 -14.79 7.49 -30.48
N GLU A 415 -14.15 8.53 -29.98
CA GLU A 415 -13.70 9.66 -30.81
C GLU A 415 -12.64 9.23 -31.82
N PHE A 416 -11.68 8.40 -31.42
CA PHE A 416 -10.71 7.81 -32.32
C PHE A 416 -11.38 7.07 -33.50
N PHE A 417 -12.36 6.21 -33.21
CA PHE A 417 -13.06 5.47 -34.25
C PHE A 417 -13.97 6.34 -35.12
N LYS A 418 -14.56 7.42 -34.58
CA LYS A 418 -15.27 8.40 -35.42
C LYS A 418 -14.32 9.04 -36.43
N CYS A 419 -13.12 9.46 -36.03
CA CYS A 419 -12.13 10.02 -36.94
C CYS A 419 -11.67 9.00 -38.00
N PHE A 420 -11.42 7.76 -37.60
CA PHE A 420 -11.12 6.67 -38.54
C PHE A 420 -12.22 6.47 -39.58
N LEU A 421 -13.49 6.41 -39.14
CA LEU A 421 -14.62 6.21 -40.05
C LEU A 421 -14.84 7.42 -40.98
N ARG A 422 -14.72 8.66 -40.47
CA ARG A 422 -14.80 9.88 -41.31
C ARG A 422 -13.73 9.87 -42.39
N ARG A 423 -12.49 9.54 -42.03
CA ARG A 423 -11.38 9.40 -43.00
C ARG A 423 -11.69 8.39 -44.11
N LEU A 424 -12.32 7.26 -43.77
CA LEU A 424 -12.72 6.28 -44.78
C LEU A 424 -13.84 6.80 -45.69
N CYS A 425 -14.79 7.58 -45.16
CA CYS A 425 -15.84 8.22 -45.95
C CYS A 425 -15.31 9.32 -46.89
N GLU A 426 -14.26 10.05 -46.48
CA GLU A 426 -13.66 11.15 -47.26
C GLU A 426 -12.70 10.66 -48.36
N THR A 427 -12.38 9.37 -48.38
CA THR A 427 -11.44 8.77 -49.33
C THR A 427 -12.21 8.27 -50.56
N ASP A 428 -11.69 8.51 -51.76
CA ASP A 428 -12.40 8.16 -53.01
C ASP A 428 -12.58 6.65 -53.21
N ARG A 429 -11.65 5.84 -52.69
CA ARG A 429 -11.71 4.37 -52.79
C ARG A 429 -11.20 3.69 -51.53
N VAL A 430 -12.01 2.79 -50.96
CA VAL A 430 -11.65 1.98 -49.79
C VAL A 430 -11.69 0.51 -50.18
N THR A 431 -10.56 -0.19 -49.99
CA THR A 431 -10.48 -1.64 -50.18
C THR A 431 -9.88 -2.31 -48.96
N ALA A 432 -10.21 -3.57 -48.73
CA ALA A 432 -9.65 -4.37 -47.65
C ALA A 432 -8.99 -5.63 -48.21
N ALA A 433 -7.87 -6.05 -47.62
CA ALA A 433 -7.23 -7.32 -47.96
C ALA A 433 -8.04 -8.53 -47.46
N ASP A 434 -8.92 -8.32 -46.48
CA ASP A 434 -9.77 -9.34 -45.86
C ASP A 434 -11.14 -8.73 -45.54
N ASP A 435 -12.08 -8.89 -46.47
CA ASP A 435 -13.40 -8.28 -46.42
C ASP A 435 -14.22 -8.74 -45.20
N GLU A 436 -14.10 -10.02 -44.84
CA GLU A 436 -14.80 -10.57 -43.69
C GLU A 436 -14.25 -10.02 -42.38
N ALA A 437 -12.93 -9.82 -42.28
CA ALA A 437 -12.32 -9.20 -41.12
C ALA A 437 -12.74 -7.73 -40.97
N PHE A 438 -12.82 -6.98 -42.08
CA PHE A 438 -13.26 -5.58 -42.05
C PHE A 438 -14.75 -5.46 -41.70
N LYS A 439 -15.61 -6.31 -42.27
CA LYS A 439 -17.04 -6.38 -41.93
C LYS A 439 -17.25 -6.69 -40.45
N ARG A 440 -16.48 -7.63 -39.88
CA ARG A 440 -16.50 -7.92 -38.44
C ARG A 440 -16.07 -6.72 -37.60
N LEU A 441 -15.01 -5.99 -38.00
CA LEU A 441 -14.59 -4.77 -37.30
C LEU A 441 -15.72 -3.74 -37.23
N LEU A 442 -16.39 -3.46 -38.34
CA LEU A 442 -17.54 -2.52 -38.37
C LEU A 442 -18.69 -2.98 -37.47
N GLN A 443 -18.97 -4.29 -37.46
CA GLN A 443 -19.97 -4.88 -36.58
C GLN A 443 -19.56 -4.76 -35.10
N GLU A 444 -18.30 -5.03 -34.78
CA GLU A 444 -17.76 -4.93 -33.42
C GLU A 444 -17.76 -3.49 -32.89
N LEU A 445 -17.46 -2.51 -33.73
CA LEU A 445 -17.60 -1.09 -33.38
C LEU A 445 -19.03 -0.75 -32.99
N ARG A 446 -19.98 -1.24 -33.78
CA ARG A 446 -21.41 -1.03 -33.53
C ARG A 446 -21.88 -1.65 -32.23
N TYR A 447 -21.37 -2.82 -31.83
CA TYR A 447 -21.77 -3.46 -30.56
C TYR A 447 -21.02 -2.89 -29.35
N SER A 448 -19.73 -2.61 -29.49
CA SER A 448 -18.85 -2.30 -28.36
C SER A 448 -18.92 -0.84 -27.92
N LEU A 449 -19.24 0.06 -28.85
CA LEU A 449 -19.24 1.52 -28.62
C LEU A 449 -20.63 2.14 -28.85
N MET A 450 -21.68 1.31 -28.96
CA MET A 450 -23.05 1.77 -29.23
C MET A 450 -23.58 2.71 -28.15
N ALA A 451 -23.17 2.48 -26.91
CA ALA A 451 -23.56 3.25 -25.75
C ALA A 451 -22.41 3.20 -24.72
N PRO A 452 -22.22 4.24 -23.89
CA PRO A 452 -21.29 4.15 -22.76
C PRO A 452 -21.73 3.01 -21.81
N PRO A 453 -20.82 2.38 -21.03
CA PRO A 453 -21.17 1.29 -20.11
C PRO A 453 -22.21 1.67 -19.07
N THR A 454 -22.31 2.97 -18.78
CA THR A 454 -23.21 3.61 -17.83
C THR A 454 -24.54 4.05 -18.44
N ALA A 455 -24.78 3.79 -19.73
CA ALA A 455 -26.04 4.10 -20.40
C ALA A 455 -27.19 3.21 -19.93
N GLU A 456 -28.16 3.79 -19.24
CA GLU A 456 -29.34 3.06 -18.74
C GLU A 456 -30.48 2.96 -19.79
N ASN A 457 -30.50 3.80 -20.83
CA ASN A 457 -31.65 3.96 -21.74
C ASN A 457 -31.30 3.87 -23.25
N GLU A 458 -32.33 3.66 -24.08
CA GLU A 458 -32.20 3.62 -25.55
C GLU A 458 -31.76 4.97 -26.18
N ASP A 459 -32.01 6.09 -25.49
CA ASP A 459 -31.66 7.45 -25.97
C ASP A 459 -30.16 7.77 -25.88
N THR A 460 -29.37 6.96 -25.17
CA THR A 460 -27.91 7.11 -25.00
C THR A 460 -27.07 6.44 -26.09
N LYS A 461 -27.70 6.00 -27.20
CA LYS A 461 -26.99 5.43 -28.35
C LYS A 461 -26.16 6.50 -29.08
N ASN A 462 -24.92 6.18 -29.43
CA ASN A 462 -24.05 7.01 -30.27
C ASN A 462 -24.53 7.03 -31.72
N LYS A 463 -25.58 7.81 -32.01
CA LYS A 463 -26.23 7.93 -33.33
C LYS A 463 -25.22 8.26 -34.43
N GLU A 464 -24.31 9.20 -34.16
CA GLU A 464 -23.25 9.59 -35.09
C GLU A 464 -22.33 8.42 -35.46
N LEU A 465 -21.89 7.62 -34.48
CA LEU A 465 -21.05 6.45 -34.76
C LEU A 465 -21.80 5.44 -35.65
N ILE A 466 -23.08 5.21 -35.37
CA ILE A 466 -23.92 4.28 -36.14
C ILE A 466 -24.07 4.77 -37.58
N GLU A 467 -24.34 6.07 -37.77
CA GLU A 467 -24.43 6.70 -39.09
C GLU A 467 -23.11 6.57 -39.87
N LEU A 468 -21.97 6.85 -39.21
CA LEU A 468 -20.64 6.70 -39.82
C LEU A 468 -20.33 5.25 -40.20
N VAL A 469 -20.63 4.28 -39.33
CA VAL A 469 -20.44 2.85 -39.64
C VAL A 469 -21.27 2.44 -40.86
N ASN A 470 -22.55 2.85 -40.93
CA ASN A 470 -23.41 2.54 -42.07
C ASN A 470 -22.93 3.23 -43.36
N ALA A 471 -22.46 4.47 -43.26
CA ALA A 471 -21.91 5.23 -44.38
C ALA A 471 -20.65 4.56 -44.94
N VAL A 472 -19.69 4.20 -44.07
CA VAL A 472 -18.48 3.47 -44.46
C VAL A 472 -18.82 2.11 -45.07
N GLN A 473 -19.77 1.37 -44.49
CA GLN A 473 -20.16 0.08 -45.03
C GLN A 473 -20.72 0.21 -46.45
N THR A 474 -21.60 1.19 -46.68
CA THR A 474 -22.19 1.45 -48.00
C THR A 474 -21.11 1.89 -49.00
N HIS A 475 -20.25 2.82 -48.61
CA HIS A 475 -19.16 3.34 -49.43
C HIS A 475 -18.15 2.25 -49.84
N TRP A 476 -17.79 1.38 -48.90
CA TRP A 476 -16.91 0.24 -49.14
C TRP A 476 -17.55 -0.80 -50.08
N GLU A 477 -18.84 -1.11 -49.90
CA GLU A 477 -19.56 -2.05 -50.77
C GLU A 477 -19.65 -1.52 -52.23
N GLN A 478 -19.79 -0.20 -52.42
CA GLN A 478 -19.81 0.46 -53.73
C GLN A 478 -18.42 0.45 -54.39
N THR A 479 -17.39 0.86 -53.66
CA THR A 479 -16.01 1.03 -54.20
C THR A 479 -15.26 -0.29 -54.42
N ARG A 480 -15.65 -1.38 -53.73
CA ARG A 480 -15.11 -2.73 -53.97
C ARG A 480 -15.55 -3.33 -55.31
N ASN A 481 -16.75 -2.98 -55.80
CA ASN A 481 -17.35 -3.60 -57.00
C ASN A 481 -16.89 -2.96 -58.33
N GLY A 482 -15.93 -2.03 -58.30
CA GLY A 482 -15.19 -1.61 -59.51
C GLY A 482 -15.81 -0.46 -60.31
N GLU A 483 -16.57 0.45 -59.69
CA GLU A 483 -16.83 1.75 -60.35
C GLU A 483 -15.50 2.52 -60.42
N GLU A 484 -15.01 2.78 -61.65
CA GLU A 484 -13.74 3.45 -61.94
C GLU A 484 -13.71 4.87 -61.34
N GLY A 485 -13.14 4.99 -60.15
CA GLY A 485 -12.75 6.27 -59.56
C GLY A 485 -11.53 6.85 -60.27
N THR A 486 -11.68 8.04 -60.82
CA THR A 486 -10.64 8.86 -61.43
C THR A 486 -9.52 9.22 -60.44
N GLY A 487 -8.41 8.49 -60.43
CA GLY A 487 -7.09 8.94 -59.91
C GLY A 487 -7.01 9.54 -58.49
N GLY A 488 -8.01 9.29 -57.65
CA GLY A 488 -8.20 9.91 -56.33
C GLY A 488 -7.40 9.27 -55.19
N ARG A 489 -7.62 9.71 -53.95
CA ARG A 489 -7.03 9.11 -52.74
C ARG A 489 -7.61 7.70 -52.54
N GLU A 490 -6.75 6.70 -52.45
CA GLU A 490 -7.13 5.30 -52.18
C GLU A 490 -6.57 4.84 -50.82
N ILE A 491 -7.42 4.18 -50.02
CA ILE A 491 -7.02 3.50 -48.79
C ILE A 491 -7.21 1.99 -48.99
N HIS A 492 -6.11 1.25 -48.82
CA HIS A 492 -6.12 -0.21 -48.77
C HIS A 492 -5.79 -0.69 -47.35
N LEU A 493 -6.77 -1.28 -46.67
CA LEU A 493 -6.61 -1.82 -45.31
C LEU A 493 -6.02 -3.22 -45.36
N LYS A 494 -4.78 -3.39 -44.89
CA LYS A 494 -4.17 -4.71 -44.75
C LYS A 494 -4.81 -5.46 -43.59
N ARG A 495 -4.72 -6.79 -43.60
CA ARG A 495 -5.18 -7.64 -42.48
C ARG A 495 -4.53 -7.25 -41.14
N THR A 496 -3.26 -6.84 -41.15
CA THR A 496 -2.54 -6.34 -39.97
C THR A 496 -3.11 -5.03 -39.44
N ASP A 497 -3.61 -4.17 -40.32
CA ASP A 497 -4.18 -2.88 -39.97
C ASP A 497 -5.53 -3.11 -39.26
N ILE A 498 -6.39 -3.93 -39.87
CA ILE A 498 -7.68 -4.37 -39.29
C ILE A 498 -7.46 -5.03 -37.92
N SER A 499 -6.43 -5.87 -37.76
CA SER A 499 -6.07 -6.45 -36.47
C SER A 499 -5.65 -5.40 -35.44
N THR A 500 -4.95 -4.35 -35.86
CA THR A 500 -4.51 -3.27 -34.96
C THR A 500 -5.71 -2.48 -34.43
N PHE A 501 -6.68 -2.15 -35.29
CA PHE A 501 -7.94 -1.53 -34.85
C PHE A 501 -8.74 -2.44 -33.91
N ASN A 502 -8.87 -3.73 -34.22
CA ASN A 502 -9.54 -4.68 -33.34
C ASN A 502 -8.89 -4.80 -31.96
N ASN A 503 -7.56 -4.64 -31.87
CA ASN A 503 -6.85 -4.70 -30.59
C ASN A 503 -7.28 -3.59 -29.61
N VAL A 504 -7.67 -2.41 -30.11
CA VAL A 504 -8.23 -1.34 -29.26
C VAL A 504 -9.50 -1.83 -28.56
N LEU A 505 -10.45 -2.37 -29.33
CA LEU A 505 -11.70 -2.90 -28.80
C LEU A 505 -11.50 -4.12 -27.89
N PHE A 506 -10.54 -4.98 -28.22
CA PHE A 506 -10.19 -6.15 -27.42
C PHE A 506 -9.79 -5.74 -26.00
N TRP A 507 -8.85 -4.80 -25.84
CA TRP A 507 -8.37 -4.41 -24.52
C TRP A 507 -9.45 -3.73 -23.68
N ILE A 508 -10.30 -2.90 -24.29
CA ILE A 508 -11.45 -2.30 -23.61
C ILE A 508 -12.39 -3.36 -23.05
N LYS A 509 -12.74 -4.37 -23.85
CA LYS A 509 -13.60 -5.47 -23.40
C LYS A 509 -12.96 -6.26 -22.26
N THR A 510 -11.66 -6.51 -22.36
CA THR A 510 -10.88 -7.19 -21.31
C THR A 510 -10.94 -6.39 -19.99
N HIS A 511 -10.75 -5.08 -20.04
CA HIS A 511 -10.94 -4.18 -18.89
C HIS A 511 -12.32 -4.31 -18.27
N MET A 512 -13.38 -4.17 -19.07
CA MET A 512 -14.75 -4.21 -18.59
C MET A 512 -15.09 -5.56 -17.96
N GLN A 513 -14.64 -6.65 -18.56
CA GLN A 513 -14.85 -8.00 -18.05
C GLN A 513 -14.13 -8.21 -16.71
N ALA A 514 -12.85 -7.86 -16.62
CA ALA A 514 -12.07 -7.99 -15.40
C ALA A 514 -12.62 -7.13 -14.26
N ASN A 515 -13.01 -5.89 -14.55
CA ASN A 515 -13.64 -5.00 -13.56
C ASN A 515 -14.97 -5.57 -13.04
N ARG A 516 -15.82 -6.12 -13.91
CA ARG A 516 -17.07 -6.79 -13.51
C ARG A 516 -16.82 -8.02 -12.66
N GLU A 517 -15.84 -8.85 -13.02
CA GLU A 517 -15.47 -10.03 -12.22
C GLU A 517 -14.95 -9.61 -10.85
N TYR A 518 -14.13 -8.56 -10.79
CA TYR A 518 -13.62 -8.02 -9.54
C TYR A 518 -14.76 -7.48 -8.66
N GLU A 519 -15.68 -6.70 -9.21
CA GLU A 519 -16.88 -6.23 -8.50
C GLU A 519 -17.74 -7.38 -7.96
N GLN A 520 -17.96 -8.43 -8.77
CA GLN A 520 -18.69 -9.63 -8.33
C GLN A 520 -17.97 -10.36 -7.18
N ARG A 521 -16.63 -10.47 -7.24
CA ARG A 521 -15.83 -11.05 -6.15
C ARG A 521 -16.01 -10.24 -4.86
N LEU A 522 -15.99 -8.91 -4.93
CA LEU A 522 -16.23 -8.05 -3.77
C LEU A 522 -17.63 -8.25 -3.19
N LEU A 523 -18.67 -8.25 -4.03
CA LEU A 523 -20.05 -8.49 -3.59
C LEU A 523 -20.24 -9.87 -2.94
N SER A 524 -19.58 -10.91 -3.47
CA SER A 524 -19.62 -12.26 -2.89
C SER A 524 -18.92 -12.36 -1.51
N THR A 525 -18.05 -11.41 -1.21
CA THR A 525 -17.28 -11.30 0.03
C THR A 525 -18.09 -10.60 1.15
N SER A 526 -19.33 -10.16 0.86
CA SER A 526 -20.28 -9.54 1.82
C SER A 526 -20.64 -10.36 3.07
N LYS A 527 -20.20 -11.62 3.16
CA LYS A 527 -20.27 -12.41 4.40
C LYS A 527 -19.47 -11.78 5.55
N PHE A 528 -18.43 -11.01 5.25
CA PHE A 528 -17.57 -10.40 6.28
C PHE A 528 -18.12 -9.07 6.82
N ASP A 529 -18.86 -8.29 6.02
CA ASP A 529 -19.58 -7.11 6.52
C ASP A 529 -20.65 -7.48 7.56
N GLN A 530 -21.38 -8.58 7.29
CA GLN A 530 -22.31 -9.17 8.27
C GLN A 530 -21.57 -9.62 9.55
N GLN A 531 -20.37 -10.17 9.42
CA GLN A 531 -19.55 -10.59 10.57
C GLN A 531 -19.02 -9.39 11.37
N ALA A 532 -18.63 -8.29 10.71
CA ALA A 532 -18.25 -7.02 11.34
C ALA A 532 -19.40 -6.40 12.15
N ASP A 533 -20.61 -6.42 11.59
CA ASP A 533 -21.82 -5.96 12.28
C ASP A 533 -22.23 -6.89 13.43
N GLU A 534 -22.15 -8.21 13.25
CA GLU A 534 -22.35 -9.18 14.33
C GLU A 534 -21.35 -8.97 15.47
N MET A 535 -20.08 -8.69 15.18
CA MET A 535 -19.10 -8.38 16.22
C MET A 535 -19.37 -7.05 16.92
N ARG A 536 -19.84 -6.02 16.20
CA ARG A 536 -20.27 -4.77 16.84
C ARG A 536 -21.45 -5.01 17.79
N MET A 537 -22.40 -5.84 17.37
CA MET A 537 -23.53 -6.26 18.20
C MET A 537 -23.09 -7.14 19.38
N ASP A 538 -22.12 -8.03 19.19
CA ASP A 538 -21.56 -8.83 20.28
C ASP A 538 -20.80 -7.96 21.28
N HIS A 539 -20.05 -6.95 20.86
CA HIS A 539 -19.46 -5.96 21.78
C HIS A 539 -20.52 -5.20 22.60
N TYR A 540 -21.66 -4.88 21.98
CA TYR A 540 -22.79 -4.28 22.69
C TYR A 540 -23.38 -5.23 23.73
N ARG A 541 -23.65 -6.49 23.33
CA ARG A 541 -24.15 -7.55 24.22
C ARG A 541 -23.21 -7.85 25.38
N ILE A 542 -21.90 -7.83 25.14
CA ILE A 542 -20.87 -8.01 26.19
C ILE A 542 -20.98 -6.89 27.22
N THR A 543 -21.13 -5.65 26.76
CA THR A 543 -21.27 -4.48 27.65
C THR A 543 -22.53 -4.61 28.50
N GLU A 544 -23.67 -4.95 27.88
CA GLU A 544 -24.95 -5.14 28.57
C GLU A 544 -24.90 -6.33 29.56
N ALA A 545 -24.30 -7.45 29.18
CA ALA A 545 -24.18 -8.63 30.05
C ALA A 545 -23.28 -8.37 31.27
N ILE A 546 -22.27 -7.51 31.14
CA ILE A 546 -21.40 -7.12 32.26
C ILE A 546 -22.11 -6.14 33.20
N GLU A 547 -23.02 -5.31 32.70
CA GLU A 547 -23.81 -4.38 33.52
C GLU A 547 -24.96 -5.06 34.28
N LEU A 548 -25.45 -6.21 33.78
CA LEU A 548 -26.56 -6.98 34.37
C LEU A 548 -26.13 -8.05 35.39
N LEU A 549 -24.82 -8.31 35.55
CA LEU A 549 -24.21 -9.25 36.50
C LEU A 549 -23.44 -8.51 37.59
#